data_AF-A0A8J7VM13-F1
#
_entry.id   AF-A0A8J7VM13-F1
#
_cell.length_a   1.000
_cell.length_b   1.000
_cell.length_c   1.000
_cell.angle_alpha   90.00
_cell.angle_beta   90.00
_cell.angle_gamma   90.00
#
_symmetry.space_group_name_H-M   'P 1'
#
loop_
_entity.id
_entity.type
_entity.pdbx_description
1 polymer ?
#
loop_
_entity_poly.entity_id
_entity_poly.type
_entity_poly.pdbx_seq_one_letter_code
_entity_poly.pdbx_strand_id
1 'polypeptide(L)'
;MFDDLLDTLTAFVQSFRRTTPFPVEILVPGLLIILSWPLLRIWLDDPQSAFMVAFVLGIGLRLAMKSRVMIARTRAHFSGPATVLLILICGPGALALLIYTADPARCQQFLSLYFLFAAALYIIDVIDGKYAIVRARWPQPEMRGCEAVLTRVMAVFHLSLVLANETLVHNASQTTWLLYFGLLPLFTNIIRTALVRTVQQGYGTPGLSA
;
A
#
# COMPACT_ATOMS: atom_id res chain seq x y z
N MET A 1 -14.85 -22.99 -18.32
CA MET A 1 -14.62 -21.53 -18.52
C MET A 1 -15.47 -20.66 -17.61
N PHE A 2 -16.82 -20.70 -17.67
CA PHE A 2 -17.65 -19.91 -16.73
C PHE A 2 -17.65 -20.52 -15.32
N ASP A 3 -17.66 -21.86 -15.24
CA ASP A 3 -17.57 -22.59 -13.98
C ASP A 3 -16.18 -22.40 -13.31
N ASP A 4 -15.08 -22.45 -14.08
CA ASP A 4 -13.74 -22.12 -13.55
C ASP A 4 -13.64 -20.71 -12.99
N LEU A 5 -14.31 -19.74 -13.63
CA LEU A 5 -14.33 -18.35 -13.17
C LEU A 5 -15.10 -18.23 -11.85
N LEU A 6 -16.22 -18.93 -11.72
CA LEU A 6 -17.04 -18.97 -10.51
C LEU A 6 -16.32 -19.68 -9.36
N ASP A 7 -15.60 -20.77 -9.63
CA ASP A 7 -14.80 -21.48 -8.63
C ASP A 7 -13.62 -20.61 -8.17
N THR A 8 -12.97 -19.91 -9.10
CA THR A 8 -11.88 -18.96 -8.79
C THR A 8 -12.40 -17.78 -7.95
N LEU A 9 -13.56 -17.23 -8.28
CA LEU A 9 -14.22 -16.15 -7.52
C LEU A 9 -14.65 -16.63 -6.12
N THR A 10 -15.13 -17.87 -6.02
CA THR A 10 -15.57 -18.45 -4.74
C THR A 10 -14.38 -18.70 -3.82
N ALA A 11 -13.28 -19.25 -4.34
CA ALA A 11 -12.03 -19.40 -3.61
C ALA A 11 -11.45 -18.03 -3.18
N PHE A 12 -11.52 -17.03 -4.07
CA PHE A 12 -11.14 -15.66 -3.75
C PHE A 12 -11.98 -15.12 -2.58
N VAL A 13 -13.32 -15.20 -2.63
CA VAL A 13 -14.21 -14.72 -1.56
C VAL A 13 -13.97 -15.45 -0.22
N GLN A 14 -13.73 -16.75 -0.25
CA GLN A 14 -13.44 -17.53 0.97
C GLN A 14 -12.12 -17.10 1.65
N SER A 15 -11.14 -16.62 0.88
CA SER A 15 -9.87 -16.14 1.43
C SER A 15 -10.03 -14.91 2.34
N PHE A 16 -11.11 -14.12 2.16
CA PHE A 16 -11.46 -12.94 2.98
C PHE A 16 -12.14 -13.31 4.32
N ARG A 17 -12.74 -14.50 4.44
CA ARG A 17 -13.51 -14.88 5.65
C ARG A 17 -12.66 -15.13 6.90
N ARG A 18 -11.34 -15.31 6.75
CA ARG A 18 -10.39 -15.55 7.86
C ARG A 18 -9.44 -14.38 8.07
N THR A 19 -9.93 -13.14 8.09
CA THR A 19 -9.05 -11.97 8.29
C THR A 19 -8.76 -11.80 9.78
N THR A 20 -7.48 -11.93 10.15
CA THR A 20 -6.97 -11.67 11.51
C THR A 20 -7.30 -10.24 11.96
N PRO A 21 -7.38 -9.96 13.27
CA PRO A 21 -7.59 -8.61 13.78
C PRO A 21 -6.57 -7.63 13.17
N PHE A 22 -7.06 -6.49 12.69
CA PHE A 22 -6.24 -5.51 12.00
C PHE A 22 -5.19 -4.90 12.95
N PRO A 23 -3.91 -4.83 12.56
CA PRO A 23 -2.91 -4.10 13.33
C PRO A 23 -3.35 -2.65 13.51
N VAL A 24 -3.21 -2.13 14.73
CA VAL A 24 -3.61 -0.76 15.10
C VAL A 24 -2.91 0.27 14.20
N GLU A 25 -1.68 -0.04 13.76
CA GLU A 25 -0.87 0.77 12.84
C GLU A 25 -1.48 0.93 11.44
N ILE A 26 -2.39 0.04 11.04
CA ILE A 26 -3.12 0.10 9.77
C ILE A 26 -4.37 0.97 9.93
N LEU A 27 -5.06 0.85 11.06
CA LEU A 27 -6.36 1.46 11.30
C LEU A 27 -6.27 2.94 11.72
N VAL A 28 -5.36 3.25 12.64
CA VAL A 28 -5.33 4.55 13.33
C VAL A 28 -5.09 5.74 12.39
N PRO A 29 -4.10 5.71 11.45
CA PRO A 29 -3.93 6.82 10.52
C PRO A 29 -5.14 7.03 9.61
N GLY A 30 -5.82 5.94 9.23
CA GLY A 30 -7.04 5.99 8.41
C GLY A 30 -8.21 6.63 9.15
N LEU A 31 -8.45 6.20 10.38
CA LEU A 31 -9.47 6.79 11.26
C LEU A 31 -9.19 8.25 11.53
N LEU A 32 -7.93 8.62 11.77
CA LEU A 32 -7.57 10.03 11.98
C LEU A 32 -7.97 10.88 10.78
N ILE A 33 -7.71 10.43 9.55
CA ILE A 33 -8.11 11.16 8.33
C ILE A 33 -9.64 11.28 8.24
N ILE A 34 -10.36 10.16 8.44
CA ILE A 34 -11.82 10.10 8.31
C ILE A 34 -12.51 10.99 9.35
N LEU A 35 -11.99 11.03 10.59
CA LEU A 35 -12.56 11.82 11.68
C LEU A 35 -12.11 13.28 11.66
N SER A 36 -10.86 13.55 11.24
CA SER A 36 -10.35 14.93 11.17
C SER A 36 -10.98 15.72 10.03
N TRP A 37 -11.29 15.09 8.89
CA TRP A 37 -11.87 15.78 7.74
C TRP A 37 -13.16 16.57 8.06
N PRO A 38 -14.23 15.98 8.63
CA PRO A 38 -15.45 16.73 8.94
C PRO A 38 -15.21 17.84 9.96
N LEU A 39 -14.34 17.62 10.94
CA LEU A 39 -13.98 18.65 11.93
C LEU A 39 -13.25 19.81 11.26
N LEU A 40 -12.24 19.53 10.44
CA LEU A 40 -11.49 20.56 9.72
C LEU A 40 -12.36 21.34 8.75
N ARG A 41 -13.39 20.73 8.15
CA ARG A 41 -14.35 21.42 7.30
C ARG A 41 -15.29 22.38 8.04
N ILE A 42 -15.44 22.24 9.36
CA ILE A 42 -16.18 23.17 10.22
C ILE A 42 -15.27 24.31 10.70
N TRP A 43 -14.01 23.99 10.99
CA TRP A 43 -13.06 24.93 11.58
C TRP A 43 -12.27 25.77 10.58
N LEU A 44 -12.13 25.30 9.34
CA LEU A 44 -11.39 25.98 8.27
C LEU A 44 -12.34 26.36 7.13
N ASP A 45 -12.33 27.64 6.77
CA ASP A 45 -13.18 28.18 5.70
C ASP A 45 -12.76 27.66 4.32
N ASP A 46 -11.46 27.49 4.10
CA ASP A 46 -10.89 27.01 2.83
C ASP A 46 -10.86 25.47 2.74
N PRO A 47 -11.60 24.86 1.77
CA PRO A 47 -11.59 23.41 1.57
C PRO A 47 -10.21 22.84 1.24
N GLN A 48 -9.35 23.59 0.53
CA GLN A 48 -8.03 23.11 0.15
C GLN A 48 -7.12 22.98 1.37
N SER A 49 -7.11 24.00 2.22
CA SER A 49 -6.39 23.99 3.50
C SER A 49 -6.86 22.85 4.41
N ALA A 50 -8.18 22.64 4.53
CA ALA A 50 -8.73 21.51 5.30
C ALA A 50 -8.23 20.16 4.77
N PHE A 51 -8.13 20.00 3.44
CA PHE A 51 -7.63 18.78 2.82
C PHE A 51 -6.16 18.57 3.14
N MET A 52 -5.35 19.61 2.95
CA MET A 52 -3.91 19.56 3.19
C MET A 52 -3.60 19.19 4.64
N VAL A 53 -4.31 19.80 5.60
CA VAL A 53 -4.13 19.47 7.02
C VAL A 53 -4.53 18.02 7.32
N ALA A 54 -5.67 17.55 6.83
CA ALA A 54 -6.10 16.16 7.02
C ALA A 54 -5.09 15.16 6.42
N PHE A 55 -4.61 15.44 5.21
CA PHE A 55 -3.60 14.63 4.52
C PHE A 55 -2.27 14.58 5.29
N VAL A 56 -1.76 15.74 5.72
CA VAL A 56 -0.50 15.86 6.45
C VAL A 56 -0.58 15.15 7.80
N LEU A 57 -1.69 15.29 8.54
CA LEU A 57 -1.92 14.57 9.78
C LEU A 57 -1.88 13.05 9.56
N GLY A 58 -2.57 12.58 8.52
CA GLY A 58 -2.61 11.15 8.17
C GLY A 58 -1.26 10.57 7.76
N ILE A 59 -0.55 11.22 6.83
CA ILE A 59 0.78 10.79 6.38
C ILE A 59 1.81 10.95 7.50
N GLY A 60 1.80 12.08 8.21
CA GLY A 60 2.72 12.36 9.31
C GLY A 60 2.62 11.32 10.41
N LEU A 61 1.39 10.98 10.85
CA LEU A 61 1.19 9.92 11.83
C LEU A 61 1.66 8.56 11.31
N ARG A 62 1.33 8.22 10.06
CA ARG A 62 1.79 6.96 9.45
C ARG A 62 3.31 6.86 9.41
N LEU A 63 3.98 7.94 9.05
CA LEU A 63 5.44 8.02 9.01
C LEU A 63 6.02 7.88 10.42
N ALA A 64 5.44 8.55 11.42
CA ALA A 64 5.85 8.44 12.81
C ALA A 64 5.74 7.00 13.33
N MET A 65 4.60 6.33 13.07
CA MET A 65 4.38 4.94 13.48
C MET A 65 5.34 3.95 12.80
N LYS A 66 5.70 4.19 11.54
CA LYS A 66 6.60 3.29 10.76
C LYS A 66 8.08 3.65 10.85
N SER A 67 8.42 4.81 11.43
CA SER A 67 9.77 5.36 11.49
C SER A 67 10.81 4.36 12.02
N ARG A 68 10.52 3.68 13.14
CA ARG A 68 11.44 2.70 13.76
C ARG A 68 11.79 1.57 12.80
N VAL A 69 10.79 1.01 12.12
CA VAL A 69 10.97 -0.10 11.18
C VAL A 69 11.71 0.37 9.93
N MET A 70 11.40 1.56 9.42
CA MET A 70 12.11 2.15 8.28
C MET A 70 13.58 2.38 8.61
N ILE A 71 13.88 3.02 9.74
CA ILE A 71 15.26 3.30 10.20
C ILE A 71 16.03 1.99 10.38
N ALA A 72 15.44 0.99 11.05
CA ALA A 72 16.10 -0.30 11.27
C ALA A 72 16.43 -1.02 9.95
N ARG A 73 15.49 -1.02 8.99
CA ARG A 73 15.71 -1.64 7.67
C ARG A 73 16.75 -0.90 6.84
N THR A 74 16.72 0.43 6.83
CA THR A 74 17.71 1.22 6.09
C THR A 74 19.11 1.06 6.70
N ARG A 75 19.22 1.04 8.04
CA ARG A 75 20.49 0.80 8.75
C ARG A 75 21.10 -0.58 8.49
N ALA A 76 20.29 -1.58 8.12
CA ALA A 76 20.80 -2.90 7.78
C ALA A 76 21.61 -2.91 6.46
N HIS A 77 21.42 -1.91 5.60
CA HIS A 77 22.03 -1.84 4.27
C HIS A 77 22.88 -0.59 4.03
N PHE A 78 22.72 0.45 4.86
CA PHE A 78 23.38 1.75 4.68
C PHE A 78 24.07 2.23 5.97
N SER A 79 25.08 3.07 5.81
CA SER A 79 25.77 3.72 6.94
C SER A 79 24.83 4.62 7.75
N GLY A 80 25.25 4.98 8.97
CA GLY A 80 24.48 5.87 9.84
C GLY A 80 24.09 7.20 9.17
N PRO A 81 25.05 7.98 8.64
CA PRO A 81 24.76 9.24 7.96
C PRO A 81 23.87 9.06 6.72
N ALA A 82 24.14 8.04 5.90
CA ALA A 82 23.32 7.75 4.71
C ALA A 82 21.88 7.39 5.10
N THR A 83 21.68 6.64 6.20
CA THR A 83 20.35 6.32 6.69
C THR A 83 19.59 7.58 7.13
N VAL A 84 20.23 8.48 7.88
CA VAL A 84 19.61 9.73 8.31
C VAL A 84 19.18 10.54 7.09
N LEU A 85 20.08 10.70 6.10
CA LEU A 85 19.79 11.43 4.87
C LEU A 85 18.60 10.82 4.11
N LEU A 86 18.62 9.50 3.87
CA LEU A 86 17.55 8.81 3.14
C LEU A 86 16.20 8.89 3.87
N ILE A 87 16.17 8.70 5.18
CA ILE A 87 14.93 8.78 5.96
C ILE A 87 14.37 10.21 5.97
N LEU A 88 15.24 11.21 6.11
CA LEU A 88 14.82 12.61 6.09
C LEU A 88 14.30 13.03 4.71
N ILE A 89 14.96 12.64 3.62
CA ILE A 89 14.52 12.99 2.26
C ILE A 89 13.23 12.25 1.91
N CYS A 90 13.20 10.93 2.03
CA CYS A 90 12.08 10.11 1.56
C CYS A 90 10.86 10.15 2.48
N GLY A 91 11.01 10.55 3.75
CA GLY A 91 9.92 10.70 4.70
C GLY A 91 9.49 12.16 4.85
N PRO A 92 10.01 12.90 5.85
CA PRO A 92 9.61 14.28 6.12
C PRO A 92 9.87 15.25 4.97
N GLY A 93 10.96 15.07 4.21
CA GLY A 93 11.34 15.93 3.10
C GLY A 93 10.34 15.85 1.94
N ALA A 94 9.94 14.64 1.54
CA ALA A 94 8.88 14.44 0.55
C ALA A 94 7.56 15.06 1.03
N LEU A 95 7.20 14.89 2.31
CA LEU A 95 6.00 15.51 2.88
C LEU A 95 6.10 17.06 2.87
N ALA A 96 7.26 17.61 3.24
CA ALA A 96 7.49 19.05 3.22
C ALA A 96 7.38 19.64 1.82
N LEU A 97 7.86 18.93 0.79
CA LEU A 97 7.69 19.32 -0.61
C LEU A 97 6.21 19.37 -0.99
N LEU A 98 5.42 18.36 -0.60
CA LEU A 98 3.98 18.35 -0.87
C LEU A 98 3.26 19.51 -0.17
N ILE A 99 3.61 19.79 1.09
CA ILE A 99 3.08 20.94 1.85
C ILE A 99 3.42 22.24 1.13
N TYR A 100 4.68 22.41 0.70
CA TYR A 100 5.14 23.61 0.00
C TYR A 100 4.35 23.88 -1.29
N THR A 101 3.95 22.83 -2.00
CA THR A 101 3.16 23.00 -3.23
C THR A 101 1.72 23.46 -2.98
N ALA A 102 1.19 23.26 -1.76
CA ALA A 102 -0.18 23.61 -1.37
C ALA A 102 -1.29 23.12 -2.34
N ASP A 103 -1.01 22.07 -3.10
CA ASP A 103 -1.89 21.57 -4.16
C ASP A 103 -2.41 20.17 -3.80
N PRO A 104 -3.72 20.02 -3.53
CA PRO A 104 -4.34 18.73 -3.27
C PRO A 104 -4.07 17.69 -4.36
N ALA A 105 -4.06 18.09 -5.64
CA ALA A 105 -3.87 17.16 -6.74
C ALA A 105 -2.49 16.49 -6.68
N ARG A 106 -1.44 17.24 -6.32
CA ARG A 106 -0.08 16.69 -6.15
C ARG A 106 0.01 15.72 -4.99
N CYS A 107 -0.70 15.98 -3.89
CA CYS A 107 -0.77 15.05 -2.77
C CYS A 107 -1.44 13.73 -3.18
N GLN A 108 -2.46 13.80 -4.04
CA GLN A 108 -3.13 12.62 -4.55
C GLN A 108 -2.25 11.85 -5.55
N GLN A 109 -1.59 12.55 -6.46
CA GLN A 109 -0.67 11.95 -7.46
C GLN A 109 0.59 11.36 -6.83
N PHE A 110 1.05 11.90 -5.70
CA PHE A 110 2.14 11.30 -4.93
C PHE A 110 1.86 9.85 -4.54
N LEU A 111 0.59 9.53 -4.26
CA LEU A 111 0.18 8.16 -3.96
C LEU A 111 0.28 7.24 -5.19
N SER A 112 -0.05 7.74 -6.38
CA SER A 112 0.19 7.01 -7.63
C SER A 112 1.67 6.78 -7.87
N LEU A 113 2.51 7.80 -7.65
CA LEU A 113 3.96 7.68 -7.77
C LEU A 113 4.52 6.62 -6.82
N TYR A 114 4.02 6.57 -5.58
CA TYR A 114 4.39 5.54 -4.62
C TYR A 114 4.02 4.13 -5.11
N PHE A 115 2.81 3.94 -5.65
CA PHE A 115 2.38 2.65 -6.18
C PHE A 115 3.13 2.26 -7.46
N LEU A 116 3.40 3.23 -8.33
CA LEU A 116 4.19 3.01 -9.54
C LEU A 116 5.61 2.59 -9.20
N PHE A 117 6.24 3.25 -8.22
CA PHE A 117 7.56 2.88 -7.73
C PHE A 117 7.54 1.45 -7.16
N ALA A 118 6.56 1.10 -6.34
CA ALA A 118 6.41 -0.25 -5.81
C ALA A 118 6.23 -1.29 -6.93
N ALA A 119 5.38 -1.00 -7.93
CA ALA A 119 5.18 -1.87 -9.08
C ALA A 119 6.48 -2.06 -9.87
N ALA A 120 7.23 -0.98 -10.12
CA ALA A 120 8.50 -1.02 -10.83
C ALA A 120 9.51 -1.94 -10.13
N LEU A 121 9.61 -1.88 -8.80
CA LEU A 121 10.48 -2.78 -8.04
C LEU A 121 10.11 -4.26 -8.25
N TYR A 122 8.81 -4.61 -8.23
CA TYR A 122 8.38 -5.99 -8.50
C TYR A 122 8.62 -6.39 -9.97
N ILE A 123 8.42 -5.49 -10.93
CA ILE A 123 8.70 -5.76 -12.35
C ILE A 123 10.20 -6.03 -12.56
N ILE A 124 11.07 -5.21 -11.98
CA ILE A 124 12.53 -5.42 -12.01
C ILE A 124 12.88 -6.78 -11.39
N ASP A 125 12.30 -7.13 -10.25
CA ASP A 125 12.55 -8.40 -9.57
C ASP A 125 12.06 -9.63 -10.37
N VAL A 126 11.02 -9.47 -11.21
CA VAL A 126 10.60 -10.47 -12.21
C VAL A 126 11.60 -10.59 -13.36
N ILE A 127 12.06 -9.46 -13.91
CA ILE A 127 13.01 -9.43 -15.04
C ILE A 127 14.35 -10.05 -14.63
N ASP A 128 14.83 -9.72 -13.44
CA ASP A 128 16.08 -10.25 -12.88
C ASP A 128 15.97 -11.75 -12.51
N GLY A 129 14.76 -12.30 -12.44
CA GLY A 129 14.50 -13.67 -11.99
C GLY A 129 14.91 -13.95 -10.54
N LYS A 130 15.26 -12.90 -9.78
CA LYS A 130 15.75 -13.02 -8.40
C LYS A 130 14.61 -13.25 -7.44
N TYR A 131 13.47 -12.58 -7.57
CA TYR A 131 12.35 -12.66 -6.62
C TYR A 131 12.75 -12.35 -5.15
N ALA A 132 13.74 -11.48 -4.97
CA ALA A 132 14.31 -11.17 -3.67
C ALA A 132 13.31 -10.42 -2.76
N ILE A 133 12.45 -9.58 -3.33
CA ILE A 133 11.46 -8.79 -2.58
C ILE A 133 10.45 -9.72 -1.93
N VAL A 134 9.92 -10.67 -2.69
CA VAL A 134 8.94 -11.64 -2.18
C VAL A 134 9.56 -12.54 -1.12
N ARG A 135 10.77 -13.07 -1.33
CA ARG A 135 11.46 -13.90 -0.32
C ARG A 135 11.72 -13.15 0.99
N ALA A 136 12.12 -11.88 0.91
CA ALA A 136 12.33 -11.06 2.10
C ALA A 136 11.02 -10.72 2.82
N ARG A 137 9.92 -10.57 2.06
CA ARG A 137 8.61 -10.19 2.60
C ARG A 137 7.83 -11.36 3.19
N TRP A 138 7.97 -12.54 2.61
CA TRP A 138 7.31 -13.78 3.02
C TRP A 138 8.33 -14.93 3.09
N PRO A 139 9.19 -14.97 4.13
CA PRO A 139 10.28 -15.94 4.23
C PRO A 139 9.81 -17.34 4.69
N GLN A 140 8.51 -17.55 4.91
CA GLN A 140 8.01 -18.79 5.49
C GLN A 140 8.19 -19.98 4.52
N PRO A 141 8.47 -21.21 5.01
CA PRO A 141 8.69 -22.38 4.15
C PRO A 141 7.53 -22.69 3.21
N GLU A 142 6.28 -22.41 3.62
CA GLU A 142 5.05 -22.64 2.85
C GLU A 142 4.95 -21.76 1.60
N MET A 143 5.81 -20.74 1.49
CA MET A 143 5.86 -19.81 0.35
C MET A 143 6.86 -20.24 -0.72
N ARG A 144 7.66 -21.29 -0.46
CA ARG A 144 8.65 -21.79 -1.41
C ARG A 144 7.96 -22.31 -2.66
N GLY A 145 8.46 -21.93 -3.83
CA GLY A 145 7.87 -22.27 -5.14
C GLY A 145 6.77 -21.30 -5.60
N CYS A 146 6.29 -20.41 -4.74
CA CYS A 146 5.29 -19.40 -5.10
C CYS A 146 5.91 -18.07 -5.56
N GLU A 147 7.23 -17.91 -5.50
CA GLU A 147 7.90 -16.62 -5.59
C GLU A 147 7.65 -15.91 -6.92
N ALA A 148 7.80 -16.64 -8.04
CA ALA A 148 7.64 -16.08 -9.37
C ALA A 148 6.20 -15.58 -9.61
N VAL A 149 5.21 -16.37 -9.22
CA VAL A 149 3.79 -16.03 -9.37
C VAL A 149 3.44 -14.86 -8.46
N LEU A 150 3.83 -14.92 -7.20
CA LEU A 150 3.52 -13.86 -6.24
C LEU A 150 4.18 -12.54 -6.61
N THR A 151 5.39 -12.54 -7.16
CA THR A 151 6.07 -11.32 -7.63
C THR A 151 5.28 -10.66 -8.76
N ARG A 152 4.80 -11.44 -9.74
CA ARG A 152 3.94 -10.95 -10.84
C ARG A 152 2.59 -10.43 -10.33
N VAL A 153 1.94 -11.18 -9.43
CA VAL A 153 0.67 -10.78 -8.81
C VAL A 153 0.83 -9.47 -8.04
N MET A 154 1.94 -9.30 -7.31
CA MET A 154 2.22 -8.05 -6.60
C MET A 154 2.49 -6.88 -7.57
N ALA A 155 3.16 -7.11 -8.70
CA ALA A 155 3.32 -6.07 -9.73
C ALA A 155 1.95 -5.60 -10.27
N VAL A 156 1.09 -6.55 -10.66
CA VAL A 156 -0.27 -6.25 -11.16
C VAL A 156 -1.11 -5.56 -10.09
N PHE A 157 -1.02 -6.02 -8.84
CA PHE A 157 -1.74 -5.41 -7.72
C PHE A 157 -1.37 -3.93 -7.55
N HIS A 158 -0.08 -3.58 -7.56
CA HIS A 158 0.32 -2.18 -7.42
C HIS A 158 -0.04 -1.34 -8.66
N LEU A 159 0.06 -1.87 -9.88
CA LEU A 159 -0.43 -1.19 -11.08
C LEU A 159 -1.95 -0.94 -11.04
N SER A 160 -2.71 -1.88 -10.50
CA SER A 160 -4.15 -1.72 -10.29
C SER A 160 -4.46 -0.59 -9.30
N LEU A 161 -3.63 -0.44 -8.26
CA LEU A 161 -3.76 0.68 -7.32
C LEU A 161 -3.38 2.03 -7.94
N VAL A 162 -2.41 2.08 -8.86
CA VAL A 162 -2.14 3.29 -9.68
C VAL A 162 -3.39 3.68 -10.45
N LEU A 163 -3.96 2.75 -11.21
CA LEU A 163 -5.15 3.00 -12.03
C LEU A 163 -6.35 3.43 -11.16
N ALA A 164 -6.59 2.75 -10.04
CA ALA A 164 -7.65 3.10 -9.11
C ALA A 164 -7.46 4.52 -8.54
N ASN A 165 -6.24 4.89 -8.16
CA ASN A 165 -5.95 6.22 -7.64
C ASN A 165 -6.14 7.30 -8.71
N GLU A 166 -5.55 7.13 -9.90
CA GLU A 166 -5.71 8.10 -11.01
C GLU A 166 -7.17 8.27 -11.42
N THR A 167 -7.94 7.18 -11.45
CA THR A 167 -9.39 7.24 -11.72
C THR A 167 -10.10 8.11 -10.69
N LEU A 168 -9.78 7.97 -9.40
CA LEU A 168 -10.36 8.80 -8.34
C LEU A 168 -9.88 10.24 -8.41
N VAL A 169 -8.61 10.49 -8.76
CA VAL A 169 -8.08 11.85 -8.95
C VAL A 169 -8.84 12.59 -10.05
N HIS A 170 -9.14 11.91 -11.15
CA HIS A 170 -9.81 12.53 -12.30
C HIS A 170 -11.33 12.64 -12.15
N ASN A 171 -11.97 11.72 -11.43
CA ASN A 171 -13.44 11.59 -11.46
C ASN A 171 -14.13 11.77 -10.10
N ALA A 172 -13.39 11.81 -8.99
CA ALA A 172 -13.96 11.87 -7.66
C ALA A 172 -13.70 13.21 -6.96
N SER A 173 -14.57 13.56 -6.01
CA SER A 173 -14.34 14.70 -5.14
C SER A 173 -13.15 14.45 -4.21
N GLN A 174 -12.53 15.53 -3.70
CA GLN A 174 -11.48 15.44 -2.68
C GLN A 174 -11.95 14.69 -1.42
N THR A 175 -13.22 14.84 -1.04
CA THR A 175 -13.82 14.10 0.10
C THR A 175 -13.82 12.60 -0.18
N THR A 176 -14.31 12.19 -1.35
CA THR A 176 -14.32 10.79 -1.75
C THR A 176 -12.91 10.20 -1.79
N TRP A 177 -11.95 10.98 -2.30
CA TRP A 177 -10.54 10.57 -2.33
C TRP A 177 -9.95 10.43 -0.92
N LEU A 178 -10.23 11.34 0.02
CA LEU A 178 -9.74 11.24 1.41
C LEU A 178 -10.30 10.00 2.12
N LEU A 179 -11.57 9.67 1.88
CA LEU A 179 -12.18 8.44 2.41
C LEU A 179 -11.48 7.20 1.84
N TYR A 180 -11.26 7.16 0.52
CA TYR A 180 -10.47 6.11 -0.12
C TYR A 180 -9.08 6.01 0.50
N PHE A 181 -8.37 7.12 0.61
CA PHE A 181 -7.02 7.19 1.15
C PHE A 181 -6.94 6.72 2.62
N GLY A 182 -7.93 7.09 3.43
CA GLY A 182 -8.06 6.65 4.81
C GLY A 182 -8.30 5.14 4.93
N LEU A 183 -9.13 4.57 4.06
CA LEU A 183 -9.45 3.14 4.04
C LEU A 183 -8.44 2.28 3.26
N LEU A 184 -7.59 2.89 2.45
CA LEU A 184 -6.64 2.21 1.58
C LEU A 184 -5.74 1.19 2.31
N PRO A 185 -5.18 1.45 3.50
CA PRO A 185 -4.38 0.45 4.22
C PRO A 185 -5.18 -0.81 4.56
N LEU A 186 -6.46 -0.64 4.88
CA LEU A 186 -7.36 -1.73 5.19
C LEU A 186 -7.60 -2.56 3.93
N PHE A 187 -8.05 -1.93 2.84
CA PHE A 187 -8.31 -2.60 1.57
C PHE A 187 -7.06 -3.30 1.02
N THR A 188 -5.92 -2.61 1.00
CA THR A 188 -4.67 -3.20 0.50
C THR A 188 -4.19 -4.36 1.35
N ASN A 189 -4.37 -4.31 2.68
CA ASN A 189 -4.03 -5.44 3.53
C ASN A 189 -4.93 -6.64 3.27
N ILE A 190 -6.23 -6.41 3.17
CA ILE A 190 -7.24 -7.42 2.91
C ILE A 190 -6.99 -8.11 1.56
N ILE A 191 -6.88 -7.33 0.48
CA ILE A 191 -6.64 -7.85 -0.88
C ILE A 191 -5.29 -8.56 -0.96
N ARG A 192 -4.22 -7.99 -0.40
CA ARG A 192 -2.90 -8.64 -0.39
C ARG A 192 -2.93 -9.99 0.33
N THR A 193 -3.58 -10.06 1.49
CA THR A 193 -3.71 -11.33 2.23
C THR A 193 -4.50 -12.37 1.44
N ALA A 194 -5.58 -11.95 0.77
CA ALA A 194 -6.35 -12.81 -0.12
C ALA A 194 -5.47 -13.35 -1.26
N LEU A 195 -4.77 -12.46 -1.99
CA LEU A 195 -3.88 -12.84 -3.09
C LEU A 195 -2.79 -13.82 -2.65
N VAL A 196 -2.12 -13.55 -1.53
CA VAL A 196 -1.09 -14.45 -0.97
C VAL A 196 -1.68 -15.82 -0.68
N ARG A 197 -2.85 -15.89 -0.03
CA ARG A 197 -3.53 -17.15 0.28
C ARG A 197 -3.94 -17.91 -0.98
N THR A 198 -4.47 -17.22 -1.98
CA THR A 198 -4.86 -17.85 -3.25
C THR A 198 -3.65 -18.47 -3.94
N VAL A 199 -2.52 -17.76 -4.00
CA VAL A 199 -1.28 -18.31 -4.58
C VAL A 199 -0.78 -19.49 -3.73
N GLN A 200 -0.77 -19.37 -2.40
CA GLN A 200 -0.39 -20.47 -1.51
C GLN A 200 -1.28 -21.71 -1.67
N GLN A 201 -2.59 -21.55 -1.83
CA GLN A 201 -3.51 -22.69 -2.00
C GLN A 201 -3.36 -23.33 -3.39
N GLY A 202 -3.21 -22.51 -4.44
CA GLY A 202 -3.03 -23.00 -5.81
C GLY A 202 -1.72 -23.74 -6.04
N TYR A 203 -0.65 -23.39 -5.30
CA TYR A 203 0.69 -23.97 -5.47
C TYR A 203 1.18 -24.80 -4.27
N GLY A 204 0.50 -24.74 -3.13
CA GLY A 204 0.85 -25.42 -1.89
C GLY A 204 0.12 -26.75 -1.66
N THR A 205 -0.53 -27.31 -2.69
CA THR A 205 -1.09 -28.67 -2.63
C THR A 205 -0.05 -29.64 -3.20
N PRO A 206 0.69 -30.41 -2.38
CA PRO A 206 1.56 -31.46 -2.89
C PRO A 206 0.67 -32.62 -3.33
N GLY A 207 0.43 -32.77 -4.64
CA GLY A 207 -0.33 -33.93 -5.15
C GLY A 207 -0.96 -33.83 -6.53
N LEU A 208 -0.91 -32.70 -7.24
CA LEU A 208 -1.52 -32.56 -8.58
C LEU A 208 -0.51 -32.20 -9.69
N SER A 209 0.75 -32.59 -9.50
CA SER A 209 1.70 -32.75 -10.61
C SER A 209 2.00 -34.23 -10.81
N ALA A 210 1.08 -34.91 -11.50
CA ALA A 210 1.30 -36.18 -12.18
C ALA A 210 0.56 -36.11 -13.52
#